data_AF-A0A1G0JQ53-F1
#
_entry.id   AF-A0A1G0JQ53-F1
#
_cell.length_a   1.000
_cell.length_b   1.000
_cell.length_c   1.000
_cell.angle_alpha   90.00
_cell.angle_beta   90.00
_cell.angle_gamma   90.00
#
_symmetry.space_group_name_H-M   'P 1'
#
loop_
_entity.id
_entity.type
_entity.pdbx_description
1 polymer ?
#
loop_
_entity_poly.entity_id
_entity_poly.type
_entity_poly.pdbx_seq_one_letter_code
_entity_poly.pdbx_strand_id
1 'polypeptide(L)'
;MTAYLPLLQFQIHQQLLADCHYLGKLSLCHVFLNKNSTVPWFILVPETDATDFLDLPGSQRAQIMNECVQISRWIKQHYSISRINFGAIGNIVPQLHLHVIGRSINDACWPKPVWGNLDVHKDYSTDDIKLIRQQLVTDHELVIGDDPGC
;
A
#
# COMPACT_ATOMS: atom_id res chain seq x y z
N MET A 1 -14.89 28.01 21.83
CA MET A 1 -13.47 27.61 21.68
C MET A 1 -13.41 26.11 21.93
N THR A 2 -13.63 25.31 20.90
CA THR A 2 -13.60 23.86 21.00
C THR A 2 -12.15 23.44 20.94
N ALA A 3 -11.63 22.91 22.05
CA ALA A 3 -10.28 22.38 22.10
C ALA A 3 -10.19 21.23 21.08
N TYR A 4 -9.31 21.38 20.09
CA TYR A 4 -8.82 20.27 19.28
C TYR A 4 -8.08 19.34 20.24
N LEU A 5 -8.73 18.24 20.62
CA LEU A 5 -7.98 17.09 21.10
C LEU A 5 -7.16 16.59 19.90
N PRO A 6 -5.82 16.53 20.01
CA PRO A 6 -5.04 15.86 18.97
C PRO A 6 -5.60 14.46 18.83
N LEU A 7 -5.82 14.00 17.60
CA LEU A 7 -6.16 12.61 17.32
C LEU A 7 -5.30 11.74 18.22
N LEU A 8 -5.93 10.81 18.95
CA LEU A 8 -5.24 9.67 19.53
C LEU A 8 -4.29 9.17 18.44
N GLN A 9 -2.99 9.18 18.75
CA GLN A 9 -1.91 9.01 17.76
C GLN A 9 -2.25 7.89 16.77
N PHE A 10 -2.39 8.23 15.49
CA PHE A 10 -2.65 7.23 14.45
C PHE A 10 -1.52 6.19 14.50
N GLN A 11 -1.90 4.91 14.53
CA GLN A 11 -0.97 3.80 14.62
C GLN A 11 -1.24 2.79 13.51
N ILE A 12 -0.18 2.31 12.89
CA ILE A 12 -0.27 1.23 11.90
C ILE A 12 -0.53 -0.08 12.64
N HIS A 13 -1.49 -0.85 12.12
CA HIS A 13 -1.83 -2.16 12.64
C HIS A 13 -0.62 -3.11 12.59
N GLN A 14 -0.34 -3.80 13.69
CA GLN A 14 0.88 -4.62 13.85
C GLN A 14 1.04 -5.70 12.76
N GLN A 15 -0.05 -6.30 12.29
CA GLN A 15 0.00 -7.27 11.19
C GLN A 15 0.54 -6.66 9.88
N LEU A 16 0.23 -5.39 9.58
CA LEU A 16 0.76 -4.73 8.38
C LEU A 16 2.28 -4.53 8.50
N LEU A 17 2.77 -4.18 9.68
CA LEU A 17 4.22 -4.08 9.97
C LEU A 17 4.91 -5.45 9.88
N ALA A 18 4.23 -6.50 10.34
CA ALA A 18 4.75 -7.86 10.27
C ALA A 18 4.85 -8.38 8.84
N ASP A 19 3.88 -8.06 7.97
CA ASP A 19 3.77 -8.64 6.62
C ASP A 19 4.37 -7.77 5.51
N CYS A 20 4.72 -6.52 5.81
CA CYS A 20 5.18 -5.56 4.81
C CYS A 20 6.51 -4.89 5.19
N HIS A 21 7.15 -4.31 4.19
CA HIS A 21 8.16 -3.28 4.35
C HIS A 21 7.47 -1.91 4.31
N TYR A 22 7.73 -1.06 5.30
CA TYR A 22 7.32 0.34 5.23
C TYR A 22 8.22 1.11 4.26
N LEU A 23 7.62 1.82 3.31
CA LEU A 23 8.37 2.60 2.31
C LEU A 23 8.43 4.08 2.67
N GLY A 24 7.35 4.63 3.22
CA GLY A 24 7.23 6.05 3.53
C GLY A 24 5.77 6.49 3.51
N LYS A 25 5.54 7.79 3.37
CA LYS A 25 4.23 8.40 3.40
C LYS A 25 4.04 9.37 2.22
N LEU A 26 2.91 9.23 1.53
CA LEU A 26 2.39 10.22 0.57
C LEU A 26 1.59 11.30 1.33
N SER A 27 0.82 12.13 0.64
CA SER A 27 0.06 13.21 1.31
C SER A 27 -0.94 12.67 2.34
N LEU A 28 -1.62 11.55 2.04
CA LEU A 28 -2.67 10.98 2.87
C LEU A 28 -2.39 9.55 3.34
N CYS A 29 -1.66 8.76 2.54
CA CYS A 29 -1.44 7.36 2.83
C CYS A 29 0.00 7.03 3.20
N HIS A 30 0.16 6.19 4.22
CA HIS A 30 1.36 5.39 4.39
C HIS A 30 1.45 4.35 3.29
N VAL A 31 2.64 4.16 2.71
CA VAL A 31 2.88 3.23 1.63
C VAL A 31 3.71 2.06 2.14
N PHE A 32 3.16 0.88 1.93
CA PHE A 32 3.77 -0.40 2.28
C PHE A 32 3.99 -1.24 1.02
N LEU A 33 5.00 -2.09 1.10
CA LEU A 33 5.29 -3.14 0.11
C LEU A 33 5.15 -4.48 0.81
N ASN A 34 4.27 -5.35 0.32
CA ASN A 34 4.16 -6.71 0.85
C ASN A 34 5.53 -7.42 0.74
N LYS A 35 5.91 -8.21 1.74
CA LYS A 35 7.21 -8.91 1.76
C LYS A 35 7.37 -9.93 0.62
N ASN A 36 6.27 -10.44 0.06
CA ASN A 36 6.31 -11.39 -1.04
C ASN A 36 6.56 -10.70 -2.39
N SER A 37 7.79 -10.80 -2.90
CA SER A 37 8.26 -10.18 -4.14
C SER A 37 7.82 -10.89 -5.42
N THR A 38 7.05 -11.98 -5.33
CA THR A 38 6.58 -12.71 -6.51
C THR A 38 5.63 -11.91 -7.40
N VAL A 39 4.97 -10.89 -6.85
CA VAL A 39 4.19 -9.89 -7.58
C VAL A 39 4.44 -8.51 -6.98
N PRO A 40 4.41 -7.41 -7.76
CA PRO A 40 4.49 -6.06 -7.21
C PRO A 40 3.23 -5.74 -6.41
N TRP A 41 3.30 -5.85 -5.09
CA TRP A 41 2.14 -5.72 -4.20
C TRP A 41 2.31 -4.57 -3.22
N PHE A 42 1.72 -3.43 -3.55
CA PHE A 42 1.70 -2.25 -2.72
C PHE A 42 0.42 -2.17 -1.90
N ILE A 43 0.51 -1.58 -0.72
CA ILE A 43 -0.61 -1.38 0.19
C ILE A 43 -0.57 0.07 0.69
N LEU A 44 -1.66 0.81 0.49
CA LEU A 44 -1.81 2.17 0.98
C LEU A 44 -2.70 2.17 2.22
N VAL A 45 -2.26 2.82 3.28
CA VAL A 45 -2.98 2.92 4.56
C VAL A 45 -3.24 4.40 4.85
N PRO A 46 -4.47 4.91 4.60
CA PRO A 46 -4.81 6.29 4.90
C PRO A 46 -4.89 6.55 6.41
N GLU A 47 -4.51 7.75 6.84
CA GLU A 47 -4.70 8.19 8.24
C GLU A 47 -6.17 8.54 8.51
N THR A 48 -6.96 7.53 8.90
CA THR A 48 -8.39 7.64 9.16
C THR A 48 -8.86 6.58 10.15
N ASP A 49 -9.96 6.86 10.85
CA ASP A 49 -10.65 5.88 11.71
C ASP A 49 -11.64 5.00 10.93
N ALA A 50 -11.87 5.30 9.65
CA ALA A 50 -12.71 4.46 8.80
C ALA A 50 -12.09 3.08 8.60
N THR A 51 -12.93 2.04 8.62
CA THR A 51 -12.52 0.65 8.33
C THR A 51 -12.91 0.21 6.92
N ASP A 52 -13.92 0.85 6.33
CA ASP A 52 -14.37 0.63 4.95
C ASP A 52 -14.07 1.86 4.07
N PHE A 53 -13.56 1.62 2.87
CA PHE A 53 -13.26 2.68 1.91
C PHE A 53 -14.53 3.41 1.46
N LEU A 54 -15.66 2.72 1.38
CA LEU A 54 -16.92 3.28 0.89
C LEU A 54 -17.59 4.20 1.91
N ASP A 55 -17.23 4.09 3.19
CA ASP A 55 -17.73 4.94 4.28
C ASP A 55 -17.02 6.29 4.36
N LEU A 56 -15.91 6.46 3.64
CA LEU A 56 -15.16 7.71 3.63
C LEU A 56 -15.95 8.87 3.01
N PRO A 57 -15.77 10.11 3.52
CA PRO A 57 -16.25 11.32 2.86
C PRO A 57 -15.79 11.38 1.40
N GLY A 58 -16.67 11.78 0.49
CA GLY A 58 -16.41 11.71 -0.95
C GLY A 58 -15.15 12.45 -1.40
N SER A 59 -14.83 13.59 -0.79
CA SER A 59 -13.60 14.34 -1.06
C SER A 59 -12.34 13.58 -0.65
N GLN A 60 -12.30 13.09 0.59
CA GLN A 60 -11.18 12.31 1.13
C GLN A 60 -10.99 11.01 0.33
N ARG A 61 -12.09 10.31 0.02
CA ARG A 61 -12.11 9.11 -0.80
C ARG A 61 -11.50 9.35 -2.19
N ALA A 62 -11.83 10.47 -2.82
CA ALA A 62 -11.27 10.84 -4.13
C ALA A 62 -9.76 11.12 -4.06
N GLN A 63 -9.29 11.81 -3.01
CA GLN A 63 -7.86 12.10 -2.85
C GLN A 63 -7.05 10.82 -2.58
N ILE A 64 -7.54 9.92 -1.72
CA ILE A 64 -6.91 8.62 -1.47
C ILE A 64 -6.88 7.77 -2.74
N MET A 65 -7.97 7.77 -3.52
CA MET A 65 -8.00 7.07 -4.81
C MET A 65 -6.96 7.63 -5.78
N ASN A 66 -6.73 8.95 -5.80
CA ASN A 66 -5.69 9.54 -6.63
C ASN A 66 -4.29 9.04 -6.25
N GLU A 67 -3.99 8.84 -4.97
CA GLU A 67 -2.72 8.22 -4.54
C GLU A 67 -2.63 6.74 -4.98
N CYS A 68 -3.72 5.98 -4.90
CA CYS A 68 -3.76 4.61 -5.45
C CYS A 68 -3.50 4.59 -6.97
N VAL A 69 -4.05 5.56 -7.70
CA VAL A 69 -3.81 5.72 -9.15
C VAL A 69 -2.35 6.07 -9.44
N GLN A 70 -1.71 6.89 -8.60
CA GLN A 70 -0.28 7.20 -8.73
C GLN A 70 0.58 5.94 -8.60
N ILE A 71 0.39 5.17 -7.53
CA ILE A 71 1.10 3.90 -7.32
C ILE A 71 0.80 2.88 -8.44
N SER A 72 -0.45 2.82 -8.90
CA SER A 72 -0.84 2.00 -10.05
C SER A 72 -0.06 2.35 -11.32
N ARG A 73 0.06 3.64 -11.66
CA ARG A 73 0.84 4.11 -12.82
C ARG A 73 2.32 3.78 -12.67
N TRP A 74 2.86 4.02 -11.49
CA TRP A 74 4.25 3.70 -11.16
C TRP A 74 4.55 2.21 -11.36
N ILE A 75 3.71 1.32 -10.82
CA ILE A 75 3.84 -0.13 -11.01
C ILE A 75 3.85 -0.49 -12.50
N LYS A 76 2.91 0.06 -13.27
CA LYS A 76 2.81 -0.23 -14.70
C LYS A 76 4.06 0.18 -15.46
N GLN A 77 4.62 1.34 -15.14
CA GLN A 77 5.83 1.87 -15.77
C GLN A 77 7.07 1.05 -15.40
N HIS A 78 7.32 0.84 -14.10
CA HIS A 78 8.57 0.25 -13.63
C HIS A 78 8.63 -1.28 -13.77
N TYR A 79 7.49 -1.97 -13.71
CA TYR A 79 7.44 -3.42 -13.92
C TYR A 79 7.04 -3.83 -15.34
N SER A 80 6.78 -2.86 -16.24
CA SER A 80 6.27 -3.14 -17.59
C SER A 80 5.00 -4.00 -17.59
N ILE A 81 4.13 -3.77 -16.61
CA ILE A 81 2.88 -4.51 -16.41
C ILE A 81 1.70 -3.66 -16.89
N SER A 82 0.72 -4.27 -17.57
CA SER A 82 -0.48 -3.55 -18.04
C SER A 82 -1.69 -3.65 -17.10
N ARG A 83 -1.74 -4.69 -16.25
CA ARG A 83 -2.91 -5.03 -15.42
C ARG A 83 -2.64 -4.80 -13.93
N ILE A 84 -3.63 -4.21 -13.28
CA ILE A 84 -3.64 -3.97 -11.84
C ILE A 84 -4.83 -4.71 -11.23
N ASN A 85 -4.63 -5.34 -10.08
CA ASN A 85 -5.72 -5.67 -9.17
C ASN A 85 -5.74 -4.64 -8.05
N PHE A 86 -6.93 -4.13 -7.75
CA PHE A 86 -7.17 -3.16 -6.71
C PHE A 86 -8.24 -3.70 -5.77
N GLY A 87 -8.08 -3.54 -4.46
CA GLY A 87 -9.07 -4.00 -3.50
C GLY A 87 -8.89 -3.41 -2.10
N ALA A 88 -10.03 -3.16 -1.45
CA ALA A 88 -10.15 -2.93 -0.01
C ALA A 88 -10.93 -4.12 0.54
N ILE A 89 -10.31 -4.98 1.36
CA ILE A 89 -10.93 -6.25 1.80
C ILE A 89 -11.13 -6.25 3.32
N GLY A 90 -10.06 -6.11 4.10
CA GLY A 90 -10.16 -5.84 5.54
C GLY A 90 -10.71 -6.97 6.43
N ASN A 91 -11.01 -8.17 5.91
CA ASN A 91 -11.62 -9.25 6.69
C ASN A 91 -10.78 -9.73 7.90
N ILE A 92 -9.45 -9.62 7.82
CA ILE A 92 -8.51 -10.04 8.88
C ILE A 92 -7.93 -8.83 9.61
N VAL A 93 -7.44 -7.84 8.86
CA VAL A 93 -6.91 -6.58 9.41
C VAL A 93 -7.97 -5.49 9.23
N PRO A 94 -8.63 -5.03 10.31
CA PRO A 94 -9.78 -4.12 10.19
C PRO A 94 -9.38 -2.67 9.86
N GLN A 95 -8.13 -2.27 10.09
CA GLN A 95 -7.63 -0.95 9.69
C GLN A 95 -7.73 -0.82 8.17
N LEU A 96 -8.34 0.26 7.68
CA LEU A 96 -8.51 0.49 6.25
C LEU A 96 -7.14 0.48 5.54
N HIS A 97 -7.04 -0.39 4.55
CA HIS A 97 -5.86 -0.49 3.68
C HIS A 97 -6.30 -0.89 2.26
N LEU A 98 -5.57 -0.37 1.28
CA LEU A 98 -5.90 -0.47 -0.13
C LEU A 98 -4.77 -1.17 -0.86
N HIS A 99 -5.06 -2.34 -1.42
CA HIS A 99 -4.08 -3.10 -2.19
C HIS A 99 -4.01 -2.59 -3.63
N VAL A 100 -2.80 -2.36 -4.14
CA VAL A 100 -2.52 -2.00 -5.54
C VAL A 100 -1.46 -2.99 -6.05
N ILE A 101 -1.90 -3.95 -6.88
CA ILE A 101 -1.10 -5.14 -7.21
C ILE A 101 -0.88 -5.23 -8.72
N GLY A 102 0.39 -5.26 -9.16
CA GLY A 102 0.78 -5.58 -10.53
C GLY A 102 0.52 -7.04 -10.87
N ARG A 103 -0.18 -7.30 -11.98
CA ARG A 103 -0.54 -8.65 -12.45
C ARG A 103 -0.11 -8.89 -13.88
N SER A 104 0.34 -10.10 -14.16
CA SER A 104 0.75 -10.55 -15.50
C SER A 104 0.24 -11.96 -15.78
N ILE A 105 0.04 -12.29 -17.06
CA ILE A 105 -0.38 -13.65 -17.46
C ILE A 105 0.62 -14.75 -17.05
N ASN A 106 1.87 -14.36 -16.81
CA ASN A 106 2.96 -15.25 -16.40
C ASN A 106 3.29 -15.12 -14.91
N ASP A 107 2.49 -14.39 -14.12
CA ASP A 107 2.72 -14.29 -12.68
C ASP A 107 2.37 -15.59 -11.94
N ALA A 108 2.92 -15.75 -10.74
CA ALA A 108 2.85 -16.98 -9.97
C ALA A 108 1.41 -17.39 -9.55
N CYS A 109 0.41 -16.51 -9.71
CA CYS A 109 -0.96 -16.73 -9.25
C CYS A 109 -1.99 -16.53 -10.38
N TRP A 110 -1.58 -16.26 -11.62
CA TRP A 110 -2.52 -16.01 -12.71
C TRP A 110 -3.35 -17.27 -13.06
N PRO A 111 -4.66 -17.16 -13.34
CA PRO A 111 -5.53 -15.97 -13.33
C PRO A 111 -6.25 -15.73 -11.99
N LYS A 112 -5.89 -16.45 -10.93
CA LYS A 112 -6.54 -16.36 -9.61
C LYS A 112 -6.23 -15.02 -8.92
N PRO A 113 -7.10 -14.56 -8.01
CA PRO A 113 -6.77 -13.45 -7.11
C PRO A 113 -5.64 -13.85 -6.16
N VAL A 114 -4.69 -12.94 -5.87
CA VAL A 114 -3.53 -13.26 -5.02
C VAL A 114 -3.91 -13.56 -3.56
N TRP A 115 -4.98 -12.93 -3.07
CA TRP A 115 -5.48 -13.14 -1.71
C TRP A 115 -5.92 -14.60 -1.53
N GLY A 116 -5.20 -15.33 -0.67
CA GLY A 116 -5.48 -16.74 -0.36
C GLY A 116 -5.13 -17.74 -1.47
N ASN A 117 -4.45 -17.34 -2.55
CA ASN A 117 -4.05 -18.26 -3.62
C ASN A 117 -2.58 -18.11 -4.07
N LEU A 118 -1.85 -17.11 -3.57
CA LEU A 118 -0.43 -16.93 -3.88
C LEU A 118 0.43 -17.75 -2.92
N ASP A 119 0.71 -19.00 -3.28
CA ASP A 119 1.43 -19.96 -2.43
C ASP A 119 2.96 -19.87 -2.53
N VAL A 120 3.47 -19.22 -3.59
CA VAL A 120 4.91 -19.02 -3.77
C VAL A 120 5.33 -17.77 -3.02
N HIS A 121 6.39 -17.88 -2.22
CA HIS A 121 6.99 -16.75 -1.51
C HIS A 121 8.42 -16.52 -1.98
N LYS A 122 8.75 -15.26 -2.23
CA LYS A 122 10.12 -14.78 -2.44
C LYS A 122 10.31 -13.50 -1.66
N ASP A 123 11.44 -13.33 -1.01
CA ASP A 123 11.76 -12.09 -0.31
C ASP A 123 12.30 -11.05 -1.30
N TYR A 124 12.15 -9.78 -0.94
CA TYR A 124 12.92 -8.71 -1.56
C TYR A 124 14.34 -8.67 -0.97
N SER A 125 15.34 -8.32 -1.79
CA SER A 125 16.63 -7.94 -1.22
C SER A 125 16.54 -6.55 -0.58
N THR A 126 17.44 -6.24 0.36
CA THR A 126 17.52 -4.90 0.94
C THR A 126 17.77 -3.82 -0.11
N ASP A 127 18.51 -4.13 -1.17
CA ASP A 127 18.80 -3.18 -2.24
C ASP A 127 17.59 -2.95 -3.15
N ASP A 128 16.77 -3.96 -3.40
CA ASP A 128 15.49 -3.78 -4.10
C ASP A 128 14.57 -2.82 -3.34
N ILE A 129 14.46 -3.00 -2.02
CA ILE A 129 13.61 -2.14 -1.17
C ILE A 129 14.12 -0.70 -1.20
N LYS A 130 15.44 -0.49 -1.09
CA LYS A 130 16.04 0.85 -1.18
C LYS A 130 15.79 1.48 -2.54
N LEU A 131 15.94 0.72 -3.63
CA LEU A 131 15.71 1.20 -4.99
C LEU A 131 14.25 1.62 -5.18
N ILE A 132 13.30 0.77 -4.81
CA ILE A 132 11.86 1.06 -4.89
C ILE A 132 11.52 2.31 -4.10
N ARG A 133 12.03 2.43 -2.86
CA ARG A 133 11.83 3.62 -2.03
C ARG A 133 12.37 4.88 -2.71
N GLN A 134 13.59 4.83 -3.23
CA GLN A 134 14.21 5.98 -3.91
C GLN A 134 13.44 6.40 -5.16
N GLN A 135 12.96 5.43 -5.95
CA GLN A 135 12.14 5.70 -7.14
C GLN A 135 10.82 6.40 -6.77
N LEU A 136 10.15 5.95 -5.70
CA LEU A 136 8.91 6.59 -5.24
C LEU A 136 9.13 7.99 -4.68
N VAL A 137 10.27 8.25 -4.02
CA VAL A 137 10.66 9.61 -3.59
C VAL A 137 10.79 10.53 -4.81
N THR A 138 11.47 10.05 -5.86
CA THR A 138 11.72 10.84 -7.08
C THR A 138 10.45 11.06 -7.91
N ASP A 139 9.61 10.03 -8.06
CA ASP A 139 8.48 10.07 -8.99
C ASP A 139 7.18 10.61 -8.36
N HIS A 140 7.04 10.49 -7.04
CA HIS A 140 5.75 10.69 -6.34
C HIS A 140 5.85 11.48 -5.03
N GLU A 141 6.97 12.17 -4.79
CA GLU A 141 7.18 12.99 -3.59
C GLU A 141 6.97 12.21 -2.28
N LEU A 142 7.22 10.89 -2.30
CA LEU A 142 7.14 10.05 -1.11
C LEU A 142 8.10 10.62 -0.05
N VAL A 143 7.59 10.88 1.15
CA VAL A 143 8.39 11.29 2.30
C VAL A 143 8.80 10.05 3.08
N ILE A 144 10.10 9.85 3.23
CA ILE A 144 10.64 8.80 4.11
C ILE A 144 10.48 9.29 5.54
N GLY A 145 9.47 8.77 6.24
CA GLY A 145 9.31 8.96 7.69
C GLY A 145 10.01 7.86 8.48
N ASP A 146 10.02 8.02 9.80
CA ASP A 146 10.44 6.95 10.72
C ASP A 146 9.57 5.71 10.49
N ASP A 147 10.19 4.54 10.48
CA ASP A 147 9.47 3.27 10.35
C ASP A 147 8.61 3.05 11.61
N PRO A 148 7.27 3.03 11.50
CA PRO A 148 6.39 2.89 12.66
C PRO A 148 6.50 1.52 13.35
N GLY A 149 7.24 0.57 12.78
CA GLY A 149 7.56 -0.71 13.40
C GLY A 149 8.89 -0.78 14.14
N CYS A 150 9.69 0.29 14.15
CA CYS A 150 10.97 0.37 14.87
C CYS A 150 10.88 1.18 16.16
#